data_AF-A0A4U6WZY9-F1
#
_entry.id   AF-A0A4U6WZY9-F1
#
_cell.length_a   1.000
_cell.length_b   1.000
_cell.length_c   1.000
_cell.angle_alpha   90.00
_cell.angle_beta   90.00
_cell.angle_gamma   90.00
#
_symmetry.space_group_name_H-M   'P 1'
#
loop_
_entity.id
_entity.type
_entity.pdbx_description
1 polymer ?
#
loop_
_entity_poly.entity_id
_entity_poly.type
_entity_poly.pdbx_seq_one_letter_code
_entity_poly.pdbx_strand_id
1 'polypeptide(L)'
;MLASPLLLLSSLVAGALGAARTSPPSGALVVAESGGDYTSVQKAVDAAKAGGVIFIQPGTYNEQVLIPANKGALTIYGYTADDRDYTKNQVTITHSLGADVAGGNDASGTLRAKNDGLRVYNVNIVNSRGQGVQAVALSAFGDRQGYYGIQATGYQDTVLSNEGAHYFHASYIEGATDFIFGQKALAWFEACTLAVSGRGYITASGRDAETNPSWYVVNKSTIKALSGVSAGQTFLGRPWRTFARVVFQNSDLGAVVNPAGWSKWGDNPTDNVVYREFANTGKGAAGTRASFSKQLTAAVNIADVLGSTSWIDAEYTGGGGGGGGGGGSNKGTKPAAVSKPAANIDAVEPKATPTTMKSVVRASSTPSSAPDAGAGAGGGSDSGSGSGAADDCSGTADGFASLNGGTTGGKGGEVVVVETQADLEKYAGASGKHVIKVSGKITITPKGKEVKVSSDKTIVGIGATAEIDQGGFNLQNQRNVVFRNIRIGE
;
A
#
# COMPACT_ATOMS: atom_id res chain seq x y z
N MET A 1 14.99 -35.38 -61.49
CA MET A 1 14.08 -35.18 -60.34
C MET A 1 14.91 -34.67 -59.19
N LEU A 2 14.58 -33.47 -58.71
CA LEU A 2 15.40 -32.62 -57.84
C LEU A 2 15.38 -33.10 -56.38
N ALA A 3 16.56 -33.17 -55.76
CA ALA A 3 16.72 -33.31 -54.33
C ALA A 3 16.74 -31.91 -53.68
N SER A 4 15.82 -31.64 -52.74
CA SER A 4 15.79 -30.42 -51.94
C SER A 4 16.76 -30.51 -50.77
N PRO A 5 17.55 -29.46 -50.48
CA PRO A 5 18.35 -29.40 -49.26
C PRO A 5 17.50 -28.87 -48.10
N LEU A 6 17.54 -29.59 -46.98
CA LEU A 6 16.96 -29.21 -45.69
C LEU A 6 17.83 -28.08 -45.09
N LEU A 7 17.34 -26.83 -45.12
CA LEU A 7 17.95 -25.72 -44.39
C LEU A 7 17.64 -25.88 -42.90
N LEU A 8 18.64 -26.25 -42.10
CA LEU A 8 18.59 -26.04 -40.64
C LEU A 8 18.80 -24.54 -40.36
N LEU A 9 17.72 -23.83 -40.03
CA LEU A 9 17.82 -22.53 -39.37
C LEU A 9 18.26 -22.75 -37.93
N SER A 10 19.54 -22.53 -37.63
CA SER A 10 20.01 -22.34 -36.27
C SER A 10 19.51 -20.97 -35.77
N SER A 11 18.48 -20.96 -34.94
CA SER A 11 18.06 -19.76 -34.22
C SER A 11 19.17 -19.37 -33.23
N LEU A 12 19.96 -18.35 -33.56
CA LEU A 12 20.82 -17.67 -32.60
C LEU A 12 19.92 -16.93 -31.62
N VAL A 13 19.72 -17.48 -30.42
CA VAL A 13 19.19 -16.72 -29.29
C VAL A 13 20.31 -15.79 -28.86
N ALA A 14 20.26 -14.53 -29.29
CA ALA A 14 21.08 -13.47 -28.71
C ALA A 14 20.57 -13.25 -27.28
N GLY A 15 21.12 -14.00 -26.32
CA GLY A 15 20.97 -13.68 -24.92
C GLY A 15 21.60 -12.32 -24.67
N ALA A 16 20.85 -11.39 -24.08
CA ALA A 16 21.45 -10.21 -23.49
C ALA A 16 22.37 -10.69 -22.36
N LEU A 17 23.68 -10.66 -22.59
CA LEU A 17 24.67 -10.95 -21.55
C LEU A 17 24.55 -9.83 -20.51
N GLY A 18 24.20 -10.19 -19.28
CA GLY A 18 24.19 -9.23 -18.19
C GLY A 18 25.60 -8.74 -17.87
N ALA A 19 25.70 -7.52 -17.33
CA ALA A 19 26.97 -6.95 -16.95
C ALA A 19 27.34 -7.44 -15.55
N ALA A 20 28.60 -7.76 -15.32
CA ALA A 20 29.07 -8.05 -13.98
C ALA A 20 29.08 -6.75 -13.14
N ARG A 21 28.59 -6.80 -11.90
CA ARG A 21 28.63 -5.68 -10.95
C ARG A 21 29.52 -6.06 -9.77
N THR A 22 30.81 -6.21 -10.07
CA THR A 22 31.81 -6.80 -9.16
C THR A 22 32.70 -5.78 -8.46
N SER A 23 32.44 -4.49 -8.65
CA SER A 23 33.18 -3.41 -8.01
C SER A 23 32.26 -2.23 -7.69
N PRO A 24 32.51 -1.50 -6.59
CA PRO A 24 31.72 -0.33 -6.25
C PRO A 24 31.85 0.77 -7.33
N PRO A 25 30.74 1.41 -7.74
CA PRO A 25 30.79 2.63 -8.53
C PRO A 25 31.56 3.73 -7.81
N SER A 26 32.15 4.66 -8.57
CA SER A 26 32.84 5.82 -8.00
C SER A 26 31.93 6.60 -7.04
N GLY A 27 32.41 6.84 -5.81
CA GLY A 27 31.67 7.58 -4.79
C GLY A 27 30.62 6.78 -4.02
N ALA A 28 30.50 5.46 -4.26
CA ALA A 28 29.64 4.60 -3.46
C ALA A 28 30.22 4.39 -2.05
N LEU A 29 29.34 4.34 -1.04
CA LEU A 29 29.66 3.82 0.27
C LEU A 29 29.75 2.29 0.19
N VAL A 30 30.86 1.70 0.61
CA VAL A 30 31.11 0.26 0.50
C VAL A 30 30.74 -0.43 1.80
N VAL A 31 29.82 -1.39 1.73
CA VAL A 31 29.48 -2.30 2.83
C VAL A 31 30.19 -3.63 2.59
N ALA A 32 30.93 -4.13 3.56
CA ALA A 32 31.58 -5.44 3.50
C ALA A 32 31.78 -6.02 4.91
N GLU A 33 31.78 -7.34 5.04
CA GLU A 33 32.09 -8.02 6.32
C GLU A 33 33.47 -7.61 6.87
N SER A 34 34.43 -7.31 5.98
CA SER A 34 35.70 -6.67 6.32
C SER A 34 36.20 -5.82 5.15
N GLY A 35 36.97 -4.76 5.44
CA GLY A 35 37.65 -3.94 4.42
C GLY A 35 36.77 -2.95 3.64
N GLY A 36 35.47 -2.83 3.96
CA GLY A 36 34.59 -1.77 3.45
C GLY A 36 34.56 -0.54 4.36
N ASP A 37 33.87 0.52 3.94
CA ASP A 37 33.62 1.71 4.75
C ASP A 37 32.74 1.39 5.98
N TYR A 38 31.81 0.44 5.80
CA TYR A 38 30.90 -0.02 6.83
C TYR A 38 30.79 -1.55 6.85
N THR A 39 30.56 -2.11 8.03
CA THR A 39 30.27 -3.54 8.22
C THR A 39 28.77 -3.87 8.31
N SER A 40 27.91 -2.85 8.19
CA SER A 40 26.44 -2.95 8.30
C SER A 40 25.79 -2.11 7.21
N VAL A 41 24.73 -2.63 6.60
CA VAL A 41 23.94 -1.91 5.60
C VAL A 41 23.19 -0.76 6.27
N GLN A 42 22.64 -0.95 7.47
CA GLN A 42 22.01 0.15 8.23
C GLN A 42 22.98 1.32 8.45
N LYS A 43 24.23 1.07 8.84
CA LYS A 43 25.21 2.15 9.05
C LYS A 43 25.52 2.92 7.75
N ALA A 44 25.62 2.21 6.62
CA ALA A 44 25.80 2.87 5.33
C ALA A 44 24.55 3.67 4.92
N VAL A 45 23.35 3.15 5.18
CA VAL A 45 22.09 3.89 5.00
C VAL A 45 22.12 5.15 5.85
N ASP A 46 22.48 5.07 7.12
CA ASP A 46 22.53 6.20 8.05
C ASP A 46 23.47 7.29 7.56
N ALA A 47 24.65 6.91 7.04
CA ALA A 47 25.65 7.84 6.52
C ALA A 47 25.36 8.37 5.11
N ALA A 48 24.57 7.66 4.31
CA ALA A 48 24.26 8.06 2.94
C ALA A 48 23.53 9.40 2.89
N LYS A 49 23.98 10.25 1.96
CA LYS A 49 23.30 11.50 1.60
C LYS A 49 22.23 11.20 0.54
N ALA A 50 21.28 12.13 0.37
CA ALA A 50 20.31 12.05 -0.73
C ALA A 50 21.05 11.95 -2.09
N GLY A 51 20.61 11.04 -2.96
CA GLY A 51 21.28 10.68 -4.20
C GLY A 51 22.47 9.73 -4.04
N GLY A 52 22.76 9.29 -2.81
CA GLY A 52 23.89 8.42 -2.50
C GLY A 52 23.77 7.02 -3.07
N VAL A 53 24.94 6.42 -3.35
CA VAL A 53 25.06 5.03 -3.79
C VAL A 53 25.67 4.21 -2.66
N ILE A 54 25.07 3.06 -2.38
CA ILE A 54 25.60 2.05 -1.46
C ILE A 54 25.92 0.82 -2.30
N PHE A 55 27.13 0.28 -2.16
CA PHE A 55 27.55 -0.96 -2.79
C PHE A 55 27.85 -2.01 -1.71
N ILE A 56 27.18 -3.15 -1.77
CA ILE A 56 27.31 -4.22 -0.78
C ILE A 56 28.12 -5.35 -1.39
N GLN A 57 29.25 -5.67 -0.76
CA GLN A 57 30.10 -6.80 -1.11
C GLN A 57 29.46 -8.14 -0.73
N PRO A 58 29.88 -9.27 -1.35
CA PRO A 58 29.36 -10.60 -1.03
C PRO A 58 29.34 -10.87 0.48
N GLY A 59 28.25 -11.47 0.95
CA GLY A 59 28.09 -11.75 2.38
C GLY A 59 26.64 -11.92 2.81
N THR A 60 26.47 -12.35 4.06
CA THR A 60 25.15 -12.43 4.72
C THR A 60 25.10 -11.47 5.89
N TYR A 61 24.27 -10.45 5.75
CA TYR A 61 24.08 -9.37 6.71
C TYR A 61 22.83 -9.65 7.54
N ASN A 62 23.02 -10.11 8.79
CA ASN A 62 21.93 -10.43 9.71
C ASN A 62 21.49 -9.19 10.48
N GLU A 63 20.60 -8.40 9.88
CA GLU A 63 20.11 -7.14 10.43
C GLU A 63 18.76 -6.76 9.85
N GLN A 64 18.03 -5.90 10.57
CA GLN A 64 16.87 -5.20 10.05
C GLN A 64 17.30 -3.81 9.56
N VAL A 65 16.95 -3.46 8.32
CA VAL A 65 17.33 -2.20 7.69
C VAL A 65 16.10 -1.32 7.51
N LEU A 66 16.14 -0.10 8.05
CA LEU A 66 15.17 0.97 7.83
C LEU A 66 15.81 2.09 7.01
N ILE A 67 15.24 2.34 5.83
CA ILE A 67 15.54 3.53 5.03
C ILE A 67 14.43 4.55 5.33
N PRO A 68 14.72 5.61 6.12
CA PRO A 68 13.70 6.55 6.58
C PRO A 68 13.20 7.44 5.44
N ALA A 69 11.98 7.96 5.56
CA ALA A 69 11.32 8.73 4.48
C ALA A 69 12.13 9.96 4.04
N ASN A 70 12.89 10.57 4.95
CA ASN A 70 13.71 11.75 4.70
C ASN A 70 15.08 11.46 4.08
N LYS A 71 15.43 10.19 3.78
CA LYS A 71 16.75 9.82 3.25
C LYS A 71 16.99 10.31 1.81
N GLY A 72 15.93 10.66 1.08
CA GLY A 72 15.98 10.99 -0.34
C GLY A 72 16.22 9.75 -1.21
N ALA A 73 16.33 9.95 -2.53
CA ALA A 73 16.57 8.85 -3.46
C ALA A 73 17.92 8.19 -3.18
N LEU A 74 17.93 6.89 -2.91
CA LEU A 74 19.15 6.09 -2.75
C LEU A 74 19.23 5.04 -3.85
N THR A 75 20.46 4.66 -4.19
CA THR A 75 20.72 3.48 -5.01
C THR A 75 21.53 2.47 -4.23
N ILE A 76 21.04 1.24 -4.12
CA ILE A 76 21.68 0.13 -3.44
C ILE A 76 22.02 -0.96 -4.46
N TYR A 77 23.29 -1.27 -4.59
CA TYR A 77 23.81 -2.34 -5.44
C TYR A 77 24.33 -3.48 -4.58
N GLY A 78 23.84 -4.69 -4.84
CA GLY A 78 24.50 -5.92 -4.41
C GLY A 78 25.56 -6.36 -5.41
N TYR A 79 26.66 -6.91 -4.90
CA TYR A 79 27.63 -7.61 -5.75
C TYR A 79 26.96 -8.76 -6.50
N THR A 80 27.25 -8.85 -7.80
CA THR A 80 26.85 -10.00 -8.63
C THR A 80 27.81 -10.17 -9.81
N ALA A 81 27.98 -11.42 -10.23
CA ALA A 81 28.72 -11.76 -11.45
C ALA A 81 27.89 -11.56 -12.73
N ASP A 82 26.56 -11.46 -12.60
CA ASP A 82 25.63 -11.19 -13.69
C ASP A 82 24.48 -10.34 -13.13
N ASP A 83 24.41 -9.08 -13.54
CA ASP A 83 23.40 -8.18 -13.04
C ASP A 83 22.02 -8.44 -13.59
N ARG A 84 21.83 -9.32 -14.58
CA ARG A 84 20.52 -9.69 -15.14
C ARG A 84 20.01 -11.05 -14.68
N ASP A 85 20.79 -11.78 -13.88
CA ASP A 85 20.41 -13.07 -13.33
C ASP A 85 20.39 -13.00 -11.79
N TYR A 86 19.18 -12.93 -11.22
CA TYR A 86 19.00 -12.89 -9.76
C TYR A 86 19.61 -14.11 -9.05
N THR A 87 19.84 -15.23 -9.74
CA THR A 87 20.48 -16.43 -9.15
C THR A 87 21.98 -16.24 -8.91
N LYS A 88 22.57 -15.17 -9.46
CA LYS A 88 23.99 -14.80 -9.27
C LYS A 88 24.22 -13.78 -8.16
N ASN A 89 23.15 -13.31 -7.52
CA ASN A 89 23.25 -12.42 -6.36
C ASN A 89 24.08 -13.08 -5.25
N GLN A 90 25.05 -12.36 -4.69
CA GLN A 90 25.92 -12.85 -3.60
C GLN A 90 25.73 -12.09 -2.29
N VAL A 91 24.74 -11.20 -2.24
CA VAL A 91 24.42 -10.38 -1.07
C VAL A 91 23.09 -10.82 -0.52
N THR A 92 23.06 -11.14 0.78
CA THR A 92 21.81 -11.43 1.50
C THR A 92 21.68 -10.53 2.72
N ILE A 93 20.59 -9.78 2.80
CA ILE A 93 20.14 -9.10 4.02
C ILE A 93 19.05 -10.00 4.62
N THR A 94 19.26 -10.46 5.85
CA THR A 94 18.33 -11.40 6.51
C THR A 94 17.99 -10.94 7.91
N HIS A 95 16.74 -11.20 8.30
CA HIS A 95 16.29 -11.05 9.67
C HIS A 95 15.20 -12.10 9.96
N SER A 96 14.88 -12.35 11.24
CA SER A 96 13.86 -13.32 11.63
C SER A 96 12.89 -12.68 12.61
N LEU A 97 11.87 -12.01 12.08
CA LEU A 97 10.93 -11.26 12.90
C LEU A 97 9.52 -11.40 12.35
N GLY A 98 8.60 -11.87 13.20
CA GLY A 98 7.17 -11.93 12.90
C GLY A 98 6.43 -10.68 13.38
N ALA A 99 5.28 -10.39 12.78
CA ALA A 99 4.44 -9.26 13.14
C ALA A 99 3.87 -9.35 14.56
N ASP A 100 3.71 -10.58 15.08
CA ASP A 100 3.34 -10.88 16.47
C ASP A 100 4.31 -10.27 17.49
N VAL A 101 5.61 -10.29 17.17
CA VAL A 101 6.66 -9.70 18.02
C VAL A 101 6.91 -8.24 17.67
N ALA A 102 6.87 -7.90 16.38
CA ALA A 102 7.20 -6.55 15.90
C ALA A 102 6.10 -5.51 16.17
N GLY A 103 4.88 -5.94 16.47
CA GLY A 103 3.71 -5.06 16.61
C GLY A 103 3.02 -4.71 15.29
N GLY A 104 3.38 -5.36 14.18
CA GLY A 104 2.73 -5.20 12.88
C GLY A 104 3.60 -5.59 11.70
N ASN A 105 2.96 -5.69 10.52
CA ASN A 105 3.62 -6.13 9.29
C ASN A 105 4.77 -5.23 8.84
N ASP A 106 4.60 -3.91 8.89
CA ASP A 106 5.71 -3.01 8.54
C ASP A 106 6.93 -3.21 9.46
N ALA A 107 6.68 -3.30 10.76
CA ALA A 107 7.74 -3.44 11.76
C ALA A 107 8.46 -4.79 11.66
N SER A 108 7.84 -5.81 11.05
CA SER A 108 8.48 -7.12 10.83
C SER A 108 9.37 -7.16 9.59
N GLY A 109 9.35 -6.14 8.73
CA GLY A 109 10.12 -6.04 7.49
C GLY A 109 11.64 -6.17 7.69
N THR A 110 12.31 -7.09 6.99
CA THR A 110 13.79 -7.16 6.96
C THR A 110 14.38 -5.90 6.33
N LEU A 111 13.88 -5.48 5.16
CA LEU A 111 14.17 -4.18 4.55
C LEU A 111 12.90 -3.33 4.54
N ARG A 112 12.93 -2.20 5.24
CA ARG A 112 11.84 -1.23 5.36
C ARG A 112 12.20 0.04 4.60
N ALA A 113 11.63 0.20 3.41
CA ALA A 113 11.90 1.28 2.47
C ALA A 113 10.79 2.35 2.53
N LYS A 114 11.05 3.44 3.25
CA LYS A 114 10.09 4.56 3.42
C LYS A 114 10.37 5.75 2.52
N ASN A 115 11.53 5.81 1.87
CA ASN A 115 11.97 6.94 1.06
C ASN A 115 11.49 6.86 -0.39
N ASP A 116 11.33 8.02 -1.03
CA ASP A 116 11.02 8.09 -2.46
C ASP A 116 12.26 7.83 -3.32
N GLY A 117 12.06 7.30 -4.52
CA GLY A 117 13.09 7.17 -5.55
C GLY A 117 14.15 6.11 -5.26
N LEU A 118 13.89 5.19 -4.32
CA LEU A 118 14.80 4.10 -3.99
C LEU A 118 15.01 3.18 -5.19
N ARG A 119 16.24 2.77 -5.46
CA ARG A 119 16.55 1.68 -6.39
C ARG A 119 17.40 0.62 -5.70
N VAL A 120 16.97 -0.63 -5.75
CA VAL A 120 17.70 -1.77 -5.19
C VAL A 120 17.96 -2.80 -6.28
N TYR A 121 19.21 -3.21 -6.42
CA TYR A 121 19.66 -4.12 -7.47
C TYR A 121 20.38 -5.31 -6.87
N ASN A 122 20.03 -6.53 -7.32
CA ASN A 122 20.81 -7.75 -7.09
C ASN A 122 21.07 -8.06 -5.60
N VAL A 123 20.11 -7.77 -4.73
CA VAL A 123 20.16 -8.07 -3.29
C VAL A 123 19.10 -9.12 -2.97
N ASN A 124 19.47 -10.12 -2.17
CA ASN A 124 18.53 -11.06 -1.55
C ASN A 124 18.05 -10.46 -0.22
N ILE A 125 16.73 -10.41 -0.02
CA ILE A 125 16.06 -9.84 1.15
C ILE A 125 15.23 -10.97 1.75
N VAL A 126 15.59 -11.41 2.95
CA VAL A 126 15.03 -12.63 3.54
C VAL A 126 14.41 -12.32 4.90
N ASN A 127 13.18 -12.77 5.10
CA ASN A 127 12.65 -12.95 6.45
C ASN A 127 12.56 -14.44 6.77
N SER A 128 13.44 -14.91 7.65
CA SER A 128 13.61 -16.34 7.95
C SER A 128 12.68 -16.84 9.06
N ARG A 129 11.65 -16.06 9.45
CA ARG A 129 10.69 -16.44 10.51
C ARG A 129 9.93 -17.74 10.20
N GLY A 130 9.69 -18.04 8.92
CA GLY A 130 9.00 -19.25 8.48
C GLY A 130 7.47 -19.17 8.61
N GLN A 131 6.82 -20.33 8.77
CA GLN A 131 5.36 -20.45 8.76
C GLN A 131 4.73 -20.04 10.11
N GLY A 132 3.45 -19.67 10.07
CA GLY A 132 2.60 -19.53 11.25
C GLY A 132 2.26 -18.09 11.65
N VAL A 133 3.05 -17.12 11.18
CA VAL A 133 2.79 -15.68 11.40
C VAL A 133 3.26 -14.86 10.20
N GLN A 134 2.65 -13.69 10.01
CA GLN A 134 3.11 -12.69 9.04
C GLN A 134 4.55 -12.29 9.33
N ALA A 135 5.40 -12.29 8.30
CA ALA A 135 6.81 -11.95 8.43
C ALA A 135 7.32 -11.36 7.11
N VAL A 136 7.46 -10.02 7.09
CA VAL A 136 7.76 -9.29 5.88
C VAL A 136 9.26 -9.35 5.58
N ALA A 137 9.62 -9.69 4.35
CA ALA A 137 10.99 -9.52 3.85
C ALA A 137 11.21 -8.08 3.39
N LEU A 138 10.33 -7.58 2.52
CA LEU A 138 10.40 -6.21 1.97
C LEU A 138 9.12 -5.43 2.31
N SER A 139 9.28 -4.32 3.03
CA SER A 139 8.22 -3.35 3.32
C SER A 139 8.46 -2.05 2.53
N ALA A 140 7.63 -1.78 1.52
CA ALA A 140 7.76 -0.67 0.57
C ALA A 140 6.59 0.33 0.74
N PHE A 141 6.93 1.61 0.94
CA PHE A 141 5.98 2.69 1.24
C PHE A 141 6.26 4.02 0.49
N GLY A 142 7.46 4.20 -0.07
CA GLY A 142 7.84 5.44 -0.74
C GLY A 142 7.43 5.46 -2.20
N ASP A 143 7.37 6.64 -2.80
CA ASP A 143 6.99 6.77 -4.21
C ASP A 143 8.16 6.49 -5.16
N ARG A 144 7.87 5.92 -6.34
CA ARG A 144 8.85 5.62 -7.40
C ARG A 144 10.01 4.74 -6.93
N GLN A 145 9.71 3.64 -6.25
CA GLN A 145 10.72 2.65 -5.83
C GLN A 145 10.89 1.55 -6.89
N GLY A 146 12.14 1.26 -7.26
CA GLY A 146 12.51 0.23 -8.23
C GLY A 146 13.31 -0.90 -7.61
N TYR A 147 12.95 -2.15 -7.93
CA TYR A 147 13.59 -3.36 -7.44
C TYR A 147 13.96 -4.24 -8.64
N TYR A 148 15.26 -4.46 -8.82
CA TYR A 148 15.84 -4.98 -10.06
C TYR A 148 16.67 -6.23 -9.77
N GLY A 149 16.26 -7.40 -10.27
CA GLY A 149 16.98 -8.64 -10.02
C GLY A 149 17.11 -9.01 -8.54
N ILE A 150 16.19 -8.54 -7.69
CA ILE A 150 16.21 -8.87 -6.26
C ILE A 150 15.67 -10.29 -6.04
N GLN A 151 15.97 -10.87 -4.89
CA GLN A 151 15.23 -12.01 -4.37
C GLN A 151 14.56 -11.62 -3.05
N ALA A 152 13.23 -11.72 -2.96
CA ALA A 152 12.50 -11.51 -1.71
C ALA A 152 11.93 -12.84 -1.24
N THR A 153 12.39 -13.33 -0.08
CA THR A 153 12.05 -14.67 0.43
C THR A 153 11.40 -14.61 1.80
N GLY A 154 10.24 -15.26 1.93
CA GLY A 154 9.46 -15.38 3.15
C GLY A 154 8.41 -16.51 3.01
N TYR A 155 7.37 -16.48 3.85
CA TYR A 155 6.27 -17.46 3.78
C TYR A 155 4.90 -16.81 3.78
N GLN A 156 4.54 -16.12 4.85
CA GLN A 156 3.33 -15.31 4.92
C GLN A 156 3.73 -13.83 4.88
N ASP A 157 3.09 -13.06 4.01
CA ASP A 157 3.28 -11.60 3.87
C ASP A 157 4.70 -11.19 3.41
N THR A 158 5.34 -11.92 2.49
CA THR A 158 6.74 -11.68 2.07
C THR A 158 7.03 -10.24 1.59
N VAL A 159 6.20 -9.69 0.69
CA VAL A 159 6.36 -8.34 0.12
C VAL A 159 5.14 -7.50 0.46
N LEU A 160 5.36 -6.51 1.33
CA LEU A 160 4.40 -5.46 1.64
C LEU A 160 4.63 -4.28 0.69
N SER A 161 3.91 -4.25 -0.43
CA SER A 161 3.87 -3.09 -1.34
C SER A 161 2.72 -2.18 -0.95
N ASN A 162 2.93 -1.35 0.08
CA ASN A 162 1.81 -0.71 0.78
C ASN A 162 1.32 0.60 0.17
N GLU A 163 2.22 1.53 -0.15
CA GLU A 163 1.93 2.90 -0.60
C GLU A 163 3.02 3.37 -1.57
N GLY A 164 2.67 4.21 -2.55
CA GLY A 164 3.61 4.68 -3.59
C GLY A 164 3.58 3.87 -4.89
N ALA A 165 4.27 4.35 -5.93
CA ALA A 165 4.49 3.62 -7.17
C ALA A 165 5.73 2.71 -7.07
N HIS A 166 5.55 1.40 -7.25
CA HIS A 166 6.61 0.40 -7.14
C HIS A 166 6.75 -0.40 -8.43
N TYR A 167 8.00 -0.61 -8.85
CA TYR A 167 8.34 -1.40 -10.03
C TYR A 167 9.32 -2.49 -9.67
N PHE A 168 8.94 -3.74 -9.95
CA PHE A 168 9.78 -4.92 -9.79
C PHE A 168 10.12 -5.46 -11.18
N HIS A 169 11.40 -5.72 -11.44
CA HIS A 169 11.86 -6.25 -12.71
C HIS A 169 12.78 -7.44 -12.52
N ALA A 170 12.57 -8.50 -13.31
CA ALA A 170 13.42 -9.69 -13.34
C ALA A 170 13.73 -10.24 -11.93
N SER A 171 12.78 -10.08 -11.00
CA SER A 171 12.98 -10.38 -9.59
C SER A 171 12.37 -11.72 -9.21
N TYR A 172 12.92 -12.37 -8.20
CA TYR A 172 12.37 -13.57 -7.58
C TYR A 172 11.61 -13.20 -6.31
N ILE A 173 10.37 -13.65 -6.16
CA ILE A 173 9.55 -13.42 -4.97
C ILE A 173 8.97 -14.76 -4.52
N GLU A 174 9.25 -15.15 -3.29
CA GLU A 174 8.84 -16.42 -2.72
C GLU A 174 7.89 -16.26 -1.53
N GLY A 175 6.84 -17.08 -1.52
CA GLY A 175 5.97 -17.22 -0.36
C GLY A 175 4.81 -18.18 -0.61
N ALA A 176 3.91 -18.25 0.37
CA ALA A 176 2.74 -19.13 0.35
C ALA A 176 1.45 -18.34 0.55
N THR A 177 1.33 -17.58 1.64
CA THR A 177 0.08 -16.89 2.01
C THR A 177 0.25 -15.39 1.86
N ASP A 178 -0.60 -14.77 1.04
CA ASP A 178 -0.70 -13.32 0.84
C ASP A 178 0.67 -12.66 0.57
N PHE A 179 1.56 -13.37 -0.13
CA PHE A 179 2.99 -13.02 -0.12
C PHE A 179 3.32 -11.76 -0.94
N ILE A 180 2.36 -11.20 -1.68
CA ILE A 180 2.37 -9.84 -2.22
C ILE A 180 1.09 -9.13 -1.77
N PHE A 181 1.21 -8.13 -0.92
CA PHE A 181 0.05 -7.48 -0.29
C PHE A 181 0.31 -6.01 0.09
N GLY A 182 -0.77 -5.29 0.42
CA GLY A 182 -0.75 -3.85 0.72
C GLY A 182 -2.03 -3.16 0.28
N GLN A 183 -2.18 -1.85 0.56
CA GLN A 183 -3.50 -1.19 0.49
C GLN A 183 -3.62 -0.08 -0.54
N LYS A 184 -2.54 0.67 -0.81
CA LYS A 184 -2.60 1.93 -1.56
C LYS A 184 -1.63 2.00 -2.74
N ALA A 185 -0.66 1.09 -2.81
CA ALA A 185 0.39 1.15 -3.83
C ALA A 185 -0.14 0.91 -5.25
N LEU A 186 0.57 1.50 -6.20
CA LEU A 186 0.54 1.17 -7.62
C LEU A 186 1.76 0.29 -7.86
N ALA A 187 1.59 -1.03 -7.96
CA ALA A 187 2.68 -1.99 -8.04
C ALA A 187 2.67 -2.74 -9.36
N TRP A 188 3.80 -2.72 -10.06
CA TRP A 188 4.00 -3.43 -11.31
C TRP A 188 5.13 -4.45 -11.18
N PHE A 189 4.85 -5.71 -11.48
CA PHE A 189 5.80 -6.81 -11.46
C PHE A 189 6.06 -7.27 -12.89
N GLU A 190 7.20 -6.90 -13.46
CA GLU A 190 7.61 -7.20 -14.83
C GLU A 190 8.63 -8.34 -14.84
N ALA A 191 8.38 -9.38 -15.63
CA ALA A 191 9.33 -10.48 -15.82
C ALA A 191 9.80 -11.14 -14.52
N CYS A 192 8.97 -11.14 -13.48
CA CYS A 192 9.29 -11.73 -12.19
C CYS A 192 9.07 -13.24 -12.19
N THR A 193 9.78 -13.94 -11.31
CA THR A 193 9.44 -15.31 -10.91
C THR A 193 8.74 -15.26 -9.56
N LEU A 194 7.48 -15.69 -9.52
CA LEU A 194 6.69 -15.83 -8.30
C LEU A 194 6.69 -17.31 -7.88
N ALA A 195 7.48 -17.63 -6.87
CA ALA A 195 7.70 -18.99 -6.40
C ALA A 195 6.80 -19.33 -5.20
N VAL A 196 5.92 -20.30 -5.42
CA VAL A 196 4.95 -20.75 -4.44
C VAL A 196 5.60 -21.81 -3.54
N SER A 197 5.80 -21.48 -2.28
CA SER A 197 6.44 -22.34 -1.28
C SER A 197 5.45 -23.14 -0.42
N GLY A 198 4.15 -22.92 -0.60
CA GLY A 198 3.09 -23.64 0.11
C GLY A 198 1.70 -23.29 -0.40
N ARG A 199 0.69 -23.92 0.20
CA ARG A 199 -0.72 -23.60 -0.10
C ARG A 199 -1.03 -22.17 0.34
N GLY A 200 -1.69 -21.39 -0.52
CA GLY A 200 -2.14 -20.06 -0.16
C GLY A 200 -2.52 -19.18 -1.36
N TYR A 201 -2.03 -17.94 -1.35
CA TYR A 201 -2.48 -16.86 -2.23
C TYR A 201 -1.29 -16.00 -2.62
N ILE A 202 -1.14 -15.73 -3.91
CA ILE A 202 -0.05 -14.88 -4.41
C ILE A 202 -0.29 -13.43 -3.99
N THR A 203 -1.48 -12.89 -4.29
CA THR A 203 -1.82 -11.50 -3.99
C THR A 203 -2.94 -11.33 -2.96
N ALA A 204 -2.80 -10.31 -2.12
CA ALA A 204 -3.86 -9.83 -1.23
C ALA A 204 -3.96 -8.29 -1.29
N SER A 205 -4.64 -7.80 -2.32
CA SER A 205 -4.89 -6.36 -2.46
C SER A 205 -5.87 -5.88 -1.39
N GLY A 206 -5.43 -4.90 -0.61
CA GLY A 206 -6.20 -4.21 0.42
C GLY A 206 -6.87 -2.91 -0.05
N ARG A 207 -7.03 -2.71 -1.37
CA ARG A 207 -7.84 -1.60 -1.91
C ARG A 207 -9.28 -1.65 -1.36
N ASP A 208 -9.70 -0.57 -0.71
CA ASP A 208 -10.87 -0.51 0.17
C ASP A 208 -12.01 0.39 -0.31
N ALA A 209 -11.76 1.24 -1.31
CA ALA A 209 -12.76 2.12 -1.88
C ALA A 209 -12.50 2.37 -3.37
N GLU A 210 -13.52 2.87 -4.07
CA GLU A 210 -13.38 3.22 -5.49
C GLU A 210 -12.34 4.32 -5.73
N THR A 211 -12.27 5.28 -4.80
CA THR A 211 -11.32 6.40 -4.83
C THR A 211 -9.88 6.01 -4.51
N ASN A 212 -9.66 4.82 -3.95
CA ASN A 212 -8.31 4.33 -3.69
C ASN A 212 -7.66 3.94 -5.03
N PRO A 213 -6.54 4.57 -5.43
CA PRO A 213 -5.96 4.37 -6.76
C PRO A 213 -5.24 3.03 -6.91
N SER A 214 -5.05 2.24 -5.84
CA SER A 214 -4.21 1.05 -5.84
C SER A 214 -4.44 0.10 -7.02
N TRP A 215 -3.35 -0.47 -7.53
CA TRP A 215 -3.30 -1.45 -8.61
C TRP A 215 -2.14 -2.40 -8.37
N TYR A 216 -2.38 -3.71 -8.41
CA TYR A 216 -1.31 -4.69 -8.60
C TYR A 216 -1.41 -5.31 -10.00
N VAL A 217 -0.31 -5.26 -10.74
CA VAL A 217 -0.22 -5.86 -12.07
C VAL A 217 0.99 -6.76 -12.16
N VAL A 218 0.75 -8.04 -12.43
CA VAL A 218 1.78 -9.03 -12.71
C VAL A 218 1.82 -9.23 -14.23
N ASN A 219 2.92 -8.83 -14.85
CA ASN A 219 3.10 -8.84 -16.30
C ASN A 219 4.33 -9.66 -16.71
N LYS A 220 4.20 -10.44 -17.78
CA LYS A 220 5.31 -11.26 -18.34
C LYS A 220 6.04 -12.13 -17.32
N SER A 221 5.36 -12.52 -16.25
CA SER A 221 5.97 -13.19 -15.11
C SER A 221 5.72 -14.69 -15.15
N THR A 222 6.50 -15.47 -14.40
CA THR A 222 6.34 -16.91 -14.26
C THR A 222 5.89 -17.26 -12.86
N ILE A 223 4.81 -18.03 -12.74
CA ILE A 223 4.30 -18.55 -11.47
C ILE A 223 4.66 -20.04 -11.40
N LYS A 224 5.45 -20.44 -10.40
CA LYS A 224 5.90 -21.83 -10.27
C LYS A 224 5.77 -22.36 -8.85
N ALA A 225 5.54 -23.67 -8.74
CA ALA A 225 5.65 -24.38 -7.46
C ALA A 225 7.12 -24.63 -7.12
N LEU A 226 7.47 -24.48 -5.84
CA LEU A 226 8.67 -25.10 -5.29
C LEU A 226 8.44 -26.59 -5.01
N SER A 227 9.53 -27.31 -4.75
CA SER A 227 9.47 -28.73 -4.41
C SER A 227 8.52 -28.97 -3.25
N GLY A 228 7.69 -30.01 -3.36
CA GLY A 228 6.68 -30.36 -2.35
C GLY A 228 5.33 -29.64 -2.50
N VAL A 229 5.22 -28.63 -3.38
CA VAL A 229 3.94 -27.94 -3.65
C VAL A 229 3.24 -28.60 -4.84
N SER A 230 2.05 -29.12 -4.60
CA SER A 230 1.25 -29.82 -5.61
C SER A 230 0.45 -28.86 -6.50
N ALA A 231 -0.08 -29.39 -7.60
CA ALA A 231 -0.97 -28.64 -8.48
C ALA A 231 -2.21 -28.10 -7.73
N GLY A 232 -2.67 -26.92 -8.13
CA GLY A 232 -3.87 -26.27 -7.60
C GLY A 232 -3.81 -25.79 -6.14
N GLN A 233 -2.62 -25.73 -5.53
CA GLN A 233 -2.44 -25.33 -4.13
C GLN A 233 -2.41 -23.81 -3.91
N THR A 234 -2.29 -22.98 -4.94
CA THR A 234 -2.34 -21.52 -4.79
C THR A 234 -3.45 -20.88 -5.60
N PHE A 235 -3.86 -19.68 -5.19
CA PHE A 235 -4.70 -18.78 -5.99
C PHE A 235 -3.87 -17.55 -6.40
N LEU A 236 -4.21 -16.96 -7.55
CA LEU A 236 -3.67 -15.68 -8.01
C LEU A 236 -3.89 -14.57 -6.97
N GLY A 237 -4.99 -14.63 -6.23
CA GLY A 237 -5.19 -13.78 -5.06
C GLY A 237 -6.53 -13.96 -4.36
N ARG A 238 -6.69 -13.20 -3.27
CA ARG A 238 -7.93 -13.06 -2.50
C ARG A 238 -8.12 -11.61 -2.01
N PRO A 239 -9.37 -11.10 -1.94
CA PRO A 239 -9.61 -9.68 -1.70
C PRO A 239 -9.54 -9.35 -0.20
N TRP A 240 -8.37 -8.90 0.27
CA TRP A 240 -8.23 -8.46 1.67
C TRP A 240 -9.24 -7.36 2.02
N ARG A 241 -9.57 -6.49 1.05
CA ARG A 241 -10.64 -5.51 1.13
C ARG A 241 -11.59 -5.59 -0.06
N THR A 242 -12.78 -5.01 0.07
CA THR A 242 -13.93 -5.21 -0.83
C THR A 242 -13.77 -4.61 -2.23
N PHE A 243 -12.77 -3.76 -2.44
CA PHE A 243 -12.46 -3.11 -3.72
C PHE A 243 -11.15 -3.61 -4.33
N ALA A 244 -10.67 -4.78 -3.89
CA ALA A 244 -9.39 -5.34 -4.33
C ALA A 244 -9.23 -5.35 -5.85
N ARG A 245 -8.05 -4.96 -6.34
CA ARG A 245 -7.79 -4.82 -7.78
C ARG A 245 -6.44 -5.41 -8.15
N VAL A 246 -6.47 -6.45 -8.99
CA VAL A 246 -5.28 -7.20 -9.41
C VAL A 246 -5.45 -7.68 -10.86
N VAL A 247 -4.37 -7.57 -11.64
CA VAL A 247 -4.28 -8.12 -13.00
C VAL A 247 -3.10 -9.09 -13.11
N PHE A 248 -3.32 -10.25 -13.69
CA PHE A 248 -2.25 -11.12 -14.20
C PHE A 248 -2.32 -11.12 -15.73
N GLN A 249 -1.25 -10.72 -16.40
CA GLN A 249 -1.24 -10.62 -17.85
C GLN A 249 0.06 -11.10 -18.48
N ASN A 250 -0.04 -11.66 -19.69
CA ASN A 250 1.09 -12.16 -20.48
C ASN A 250 2.01 -13.11 -19.69
N SER A 251 1.49 -13.78 -18.67
CA SER A 251 2.29 -14.50 -17.67
C SER A 251 2.12 -16.01 -17.83
N ASP A 252 3.18 -16.77 -17.54
CA ASP A 252 3.14 -18.23 -17.53
C ASP A 252 2.67 -18.73 -16.15
N LEU A 253 1.44 -19.23 -16.10
CA LEU A 253 0.82 -19.74 -14.89
C LEU A 253 1.08 -21.24 -14.79
N GLY A 254 1.96 -21.65 -13.87
CA GLY A 254 2.23 -23.05 -13.58
C GLY A 254 1.02 -23.79 -13.02
N ALA A 255 1.04 -25.13 -13.07
CA ALA A 255 -0.05 -26.00 -12.60
C ALA A 255 -0.39 -25.84 -11.11
N VAL A 256 0.45 -25.14 -10.34
CA VAL A 256 0.21 -24.79 -8.93
C VAL A 256 -1.01 -23.87 -8.75
N VAL A 257 -1.37 -23.10 -9.77
CA VAL A 257 -2.55 -22.23 -9.73
C VAL A 257 -3.82 -23.08 -9.78
N ASN A 258 -4.71 -22.86 -8.82
CA ASN A 258 -6.00 -23.51 -8.72
C ASN A 258 -6.87 -23.18 -9.95
N PRO A 259 -7.66 -24.13 -10.50
CA PRO A 259 -8.54 -23.86 -11.65
C PRO A 259 -9.50 -22.69 -11.45
N ALA A 260 -9.92 -22.41 -10.20
CA ALA A 260 -10.73 -21.24 -9.86
C ALA A 260 -9.99 -19.91 -10.06
N GLY A 261 -8.66 -19.91 -10.07
CA GLY A 261 -7.79 -18.75 -10.20
C GLY A 261 -7.79 -17.86 -8.95
N TRP A 262 -8.95 -17.47 -8.46
CA TRP A 262 -9.15 -16.50 -7.39
C TRP A 262 -10.00 -17.09 -6.27
N SER A 263 -9.76 -16.65 -5.04
CA SER A 263 -10.55 -17.06 -3.87
C SER A 263 -11.26 -15.86 -3.24
N LYS A 264 -12.40 -16.12 -2.59
CA LYS A 264 -13.02 -15.14 -1.69
C LYS A 264 -12.18 -14.95 -0.42
N TRP A 265 -12.40 -13.83 0.26
CA TRP A 265 -11.90 -13.59 1.61
C TRP A 265 -13.03 -13.79 2.61
N GLY A 266 -13.19 -15.01 3.11
CA GLY A 266 -14.34 -15.35 3.95
C GLY A 266 -15.66 -14.92 3.31
N ASP A 267 -16.47 -14.16 4.06
CA ASP A 267 -17.75 -13.62 3.61
C ASP A 267 -17.67 -12.22 2.99
N ASN A 268 -16.46 -11.70 2.69
CA ASN A 268 -16.32 -10.40 2.03
C ASN A 268 -17.07 -10.41 0.69
N PRO A 269 -17.91 -9.38 0.42
CA PRO A 269 -18.56 -9.26 -0.87
C PRO A 269 -17.51 -9.03 -1.98
N THR A 270 -17.79 -9.57 -3.16
CA THR A 270 -16.89 -9.51 -4.32
C THR A 270 -17.42 -8.60 -5.43
N ASP A 271 -18.53 -7.90 -5.21
CA ASP A 271 -19.20 -7.11 -6.25
C ASP A 271 -18.33 -5.99 -6.82
N ASN A 272 -17.44 -5.44 -5.99
CA ASN A 272 -16.52 -4.36 -6.37
C ASN A 272 -15.08 -4.85 -6.62
N VAL A 273 -14.84 -6.16 -6.59
CA VAL A 273 -13.51 -6.73 -6.82
C VAL A 273 -13.18 -6.72 -8.32
N VAL A 274 -12.01 -6.19 -8.66
CA VAL A 274 -11.51 -6.10 -10.03
C VAL A 274 -10.35 -7.07 -10.21
N TYR A 275 -10.69 -8.35 -10.41
CA TYR A 275 -9.72 -9.40 -10.73
C TYR A 275 -9.78 -9.75 -12.20
N ARG A 276 -8.62 -9.67 -12.85
CA ARG A 276 -8.51 -9.74 -14.30
C ARG A 276 -7.33 -10.58 -14.75
N GLU A 277 -7.52 -11.27 -15.86
CA GLU A 277 -6.49 -12.03 -16.55
C GLU A 277 -6.42 -11.63 -18.03
N PHE A 278 -5.24 -11.66 -18.65
CA PHE A 278 -5.07 -11.39 -20.08
C PHE A 278 -3.92 -12.19 -20.67
N ALA A 279 -4.17 -12.95 -21.74
CA ALA A 279 -3.12 -13.64 -22.51
C ALA A 279 -2.11 -14.43 -21.66
N ASN A 280 -2.56 -15.00 -20.54
CA ASN A 280 -1.74 -15.87 -19.71
C ASN A 280 -1.61 -17.25 -20.37
N THR A 281 -0.46 -17.89 -20.20
CA THR A 281 -0.15 -19.23 -20.71
C THR A 281 0.08 -20.21 -19.57
N GLY A 282 0.42 -21.45 -19.89
CA GLY A 282 0.74 -22.47 -18.89
C GLY A 282 -0.49 -23.23 -18.38
N LYS A 283 -0.24 -24.33 -17.65
CA LYS A 283 -1.32 -25.23 -17.19
C LYS A 283 -2.29 -24.56 -16.22
N GLY A 284 -1.80 -23.61 -15.43
CA GLY A 284 -2.59 -22.81 -14.48
C GLY A 284 -3.44 -21.72 -15.13
N ALA A 285 -3.23 -21.40 -16.42
CA ALA A 285 -4.08 -20.46 -17.16
C ALA A 285 -5.42 -21.08 -17.60
N ALA A 286 -5.55 -22.41 -17.52
CA ALA A 286 -6.80 -23.11 -17.76
C ALA A 286 -7.65 -23.26 -16.48
N GLY A 287 -8.95 -23.50 -16.64
CA GLY A 287 -9.87 -23.80 -15.54
C GLY A 287 -11.11 -22.90 -15.50
N THR A 288 -12.12 -23.33 -14.74
CA THR A 288 -13.32 -22.52 -14.50
C THR A 288 -13.03 -21.46 -13.46
N ARG A 289 -12.75 -20.24 -13.93
CA ARG A 289 -12.45 -19.11 -13.05
C ARG A 289 -13.61 -18.75 -12.13
N ALA A 290 -13.27 -18.20 -10.96
CA ALA A 290 -14.24 -17.65 -10.03
C ALA A 290 -15.15 -16.63 -10.74
N SER A 291 -16.45 -16.70 -10.48
CA SER A 291 -17.47 -15.92 -11.21
C SER A 291 -17.33 -14.40 -11.11
N PHE A 292 -16.60 -13.90 -10.11
CA PHE A 292 -16.32 -12.47 -9.91
C PHE A 292 -15.02 -12.00 -10.62
N SER A 293 -14.30 -12.89 -11.30
CA SER A 293 -13.15 -12.53 -12.14
C SER A 293 -13.56 -12.45 -13.62
N LYS A 294 -12.78 -11.73 -14.43
CA LYS A 294 -13.05 -11.58 -15.88
C LYS A 294 -11.75 -11.62 -16.70
N GLN A 295 -11.84 -12.04 -17.96
CA GLN A 295 -10.76 -11.84 -18.93
C GLN A 295 -10.79 -10.39 -19.45
N LEU A 296 -9.62 -9.82 -19.72
CA LEU A 296 -9.51 -8.57 -20.47
C LEU A 296 -9.46 -8.86 -21.97
N THR A 297 -9.76 -7.84 -22.77
CA THR A 297 -9.59 -7.85 -24.22
C THR A 297 -8.26 -7.25 -24.68
N ALA A 298 -7.59 -6.51 -23.79
CA ALA A 298 -6.24 -5.95 -23.98
C ALA A 298 -5.50 -5.92 -22.64
N ALA A 299 -4.17 -5.96 -22.71
CA ALA A 299 -3.30 -5.74 -21.55
C ALA A 299 -3.47 -4.31 -21.01
N VAL A 300 -3.36 -4.14 -19.69
CA VAL A 300 -3.20 -2.80 -19.10
C VAL A 300 -1.80 -2.27 -19.41
N ASN A 301 -1.67 -0.96 -19.66
CA ASN A 301 -0.38 -0.33 -19.91
C ASN A 301 0.25 0.13 -18.59
N ILE A 302 1.57 -0.05 -18.49
CA ILE A 302 2.34 0.35 -17.30
C ILE A 302 2.24 1.85 -16.99
N ALA A 303 2.21 2.70 -18.02
CA ALA A 303 2.10 4.16 -17.82
C ALA A 303 0.74 4.57 -17.24
N ASP A 304 -0.34 3.86 -17.58
CA ASP A 304 -1.68 4.11 -17.03
C ASP A 304 -1.75 3.72 -15.54
N VAL A 305 -0.94 2.74 -15.13
CA VAL A 305 -0.89 2.23 -13.76
C VAL A 305 0.05 3.07 -12.89
N LEU A 306 1.28 3.33 -13.34
CA LEU A 306 2.30 4.02 -12.56
C LEU A 306 2.31 5.55 -12.77
N GLY A 307 1.50 6.06 -13.69
CA GLY A 307 1.44 7.47 -14.08
C GLY A 307 2.59 7.95 -14.97
N SER A 308 3.81 7.45 -14.73
CA SER A 308 4.98 7.68 -15.59
C SER A 308 5.98 6.53 -15.43
N THR A 309 6.72 6.24 -16.50
CA THR A 309 7.83 5.27 -16.51
C THR A 309 9.21 5.92 -16.49
N SER A 310 9.29 7.26 -16.49
CA SER A 310 10.57 8.00 -16.65
C SER A 310 11.58 7.79 -15.51
N TRP A 311 11.15 7.23 -14.38
CA TRP A 311 11.99 6.94 -13.22
C TRP A 311 12.50 5.49 -13.18
N ILE A 312 11.93 4.63 -14.03
CA ILE A 312 12.35 3.23 -14.22
C ILE A 312 13.68 3.23 -14.96
N ASP A 313 14.58 2.34 -14.54
CA ASP A 313 15.87 2.15 -15.18
C ASP A 313 15.72 1.47 -16.55
N ALA A 314 15.70 2.28 -17.61
CA ALA A 314 15.58 1.81 -18.98
C ALA A 314 16.79 0.99 -19.45
N GLU A 315 17.98 1.24 -18.91
CA GLU A 315 19.20 0.49 -19.27
C GLU A 315 19.14 -0.93 -18.71
N TYR A 316 18.66 -1.06 -17.48
CA TYR A 316 18.46 -2.35 -16.83
C TYR A 316 17.29 -3.14 -17.44
N THR A 317 16.24 -2.47 -17.89
CA THR A 317 15.02 -3.12 -18.41
C THR A 317 15.02 -3.37 -19.93
N GLY A 318 15.80 -2.61 -20.70
CA GLY A 318 15.84 -2.68 -22.17
C GLY A 318 16.53 -3.91 -22.79
N GLY A 319 17.10 -4.79 -21.97
CA GLY A 319 17.79 -6.02 -22.43
C GLY A 319 16.87 -7.24 -22.63
N GLY A 320 15.60 -7.16 -22.25
CA GLY A 320 14.67 -8.30 -22.27
C GLY A 320 13.58 -8.19 -23.35
N GLY A 321 13.84 -8.72 -24.54
CA GLY A 321 12.82 -9.29 -25.45
C GLY A 321 11.80 -8.34 -26.11
N GLY A 322 12.12 -7.93 -27.35
CA GLY A 322 11.21 -7.96 -28.52
C GLY A 322 9.96 -7.08 -28.55
N GLY A 323 10.00 -6.02 -29.36
CA GLY A 323 8.82 -5.31 -29.85
C GLY A 323 9.15 -3.93 -30.41
N GLY A 324 9.21 -3.82 -31.74
CA GLY A 324 9.78 -2.68 -32.45
C GLY A 324 9.08 -1.33 -32.28
N GLY A 325 9.88 -0.28 -32.41
CA GLY A 325 9.45 1.11 -32.58
C GLY A 325 10.66 1.93 -32.98
N GLY A 326 10.82 2.17 -34.27
CA GLY A 326 11.98 2.82 -34.88
C GLY A 326 12.28 4.21 -34.32
N GLY A 327 13.57 4.55 -34.33
CA GLY A 327 14.09 5.81 -33.81
C GLY A 327 13.64 7.05 -34.58
N GLY A 328 13.65 8.16 -33.86
CA GLY A 328 13.47 9.50 -34.40
C GLY A 328 13.75 10.52 -33.30
N SER A 329 15.01 10.96 -33.22
CA SER A 329 15.46 12.06 -32.37
C SER A 329 14.73 13.37 -32.70
N ASN A 330 14.21 14.08 -31.69
CA ASN A 330 14.17 15.54 -31.76
C ASN A 330 14.16 16.24 -30.39
N LYS A 331 14.80 17.42 -30.40
CA LYS A 331 15.15 18.27 -29.26
C LYS A 331 13.95 18.94 -28.58
N GLY A 332 14.07 19.05 -27.26
CA GLY A 332 13.47 19.96 -26.28
C GLY A 332 12.28 20.86 -26.62
N THR A 333 11.23 20.76 -25.80
CA THR A 333 10.50 21.90 -25.20
C THR A 333 9.84 21.49 -23.87
N LYS A 334 9.83 22.43 -22.92
CA LYS A 334 9.31 22.42 -21.53
C LYS A 334 7.86 21.90 -21.40
N PRO A 335 7.50 21.19 -20.31
CA PRO A 335 6.16 20.61 -20.17
C PRO A 335 5.11 21.67 -19.80
N ALA A 336 4.01 21.70 -20.56
CA ALA A 336 2.76 22.34 -20.18
C ALA A 336 1.89 21.34 -19.40
N ALA A 337 1.17 21.84 -18.40
CA ALA A 337 0.29 21.05 -17.54
C ALA A 337 -0.76 20.28 -18.36
N VAL A 338 -0.87 18.97 -18.11
CA VAL A 338 -1.92 18.13 -18.70
C VAL A 338 -2.82 17.61 -17.58
N SER A 339 -4.10 17.85 -17.80
CA SER A 339 -5.26 17.46 -17.00
C SER A 339 -5.48 15.95 -16.95
N LYS A 340 -6.13 15.51 -15.86
CA LYS A 340 -6.67 14.18 -15.53
C LYS A 340 -6.90 13.24 -16.74
N PRO A 341 -6.29 12.03 -16.75
CA PRO A 341 -6.63 11.03 -17.76
C PRO A 341 -8.04 10.47 -17.52
N ALA A 342 -8.89 10.56 -18.55
CA ALA A 342 -10.08 9.74 -18.69
C ALA A 342 -9.72 8.55 -19.58
N ALA A 343 -9.51 7.38 -18.99
CA ALA A 343 -9.53 6.11 -19.71
C ALA A 343 -10.81 5.38 -19.30
N ASN A 344 -11.79 5.41 -20.22
CA ASN A 344 -13.09 4.78 -20.08
C ASN A 344 -12.93 3.27 -20.31
N ILE A 345 -12.70 2.51 -19.24
CA ILE A 345 -12.70 1.04 -19.22
C ILE A 345 -13.92 0.54 -18.45
N ASP A 346 -15.11 0.80 -18.98
CA ASP A 346 -16.31 -0.04 -18.85
C ASP A 346 -17.49 0.73 -19.47
N ALA A 347 -17.86 0.39 -20.71
CA ALA A 347 -19.18 0.71 -21.22
C ALA A 347 -20.19 -0.20 -20.51
N VAL A 348 -20.72 0.27 -19.39
CA VAL A 348 -21.89 -0.33 -18.73
C VAL A 348 -23.14 0.32 -19.33
N GLU A 349 -24.04 -0.49 -19.86
CA GLU A 349 -25.40 -0.08 -20.25
C GLU A 349 -26.07 0.72 -19.10
N PRO A 350 -26.83 1.79 -19.38
CA PRO A 350 -27.45 2.59 -18.34
C PRO A 350 -28.55 1.79 -17.64
N LYS A 351 -28.29 1.33 -16.42
CA LYS A 351 -29.33 0.79 -15.53
C LYS A 351 -30.16 1.95 -14.96
N ALA A 352 -31.48 1.82 -15.10
CA ALA A 352 -32.49 2.84 -14.86
C ALA A 352 -32.36 3.61 -13.53
N THR A 353 -32.56 4.92 -13.62
CA THR A 353 -32.66 5.90 -12.53
C THR A 353 -33.78 5.54 -11.55
N PRO A 354 -33.52 5.44 -10.23
CA PRO A 354 -34.58 5.48 -9.23
C PRO A 354 -35.09 6.91 -9.08
N THR A 355 -36.37 7.08 -9.37
CA THR A 355 -37.18 8.29 -9.19
C THR A 355 -37.05 8.92 -7.79
N THR A 356 -36.90 10.24 -7.77
CA THR A 356 -37.12 11.17 -6.65
C THR A 356 -38.29 10.75 -5.75
N MET A 357 -38.03 10.55 -4.45
CA MET A 357 -39.08 10.57 -3.43
C MET A 357 -39.06 11.90 -2.67
N LYS A 358 -40.25 12.51 -2.67
CA LYS A 358 -40.61 13.80 -2.08
C LYS A 358 -40.51 13.77 -0.55
N SER A 359 -40.02 14.86 0.03
CA SER A 359 -40.17 15.15 1.46
C SER A 359 -41.65 15.25 1.84
N VAL A 360 -42.10 14.41 2.76
CA VAL A 360 -43.41 14.52 3.41
C VAL A 360 -43.24 15.34 4.68
N VAL A 361 -43.77 16.56 4.65
CA VAL A 361 -43.99 17.41 5.83
C VAL A 361 -45.17 16.84 6.60
N ARG A 362 -44.99 16.56 7.90
CA ARG A 362 -46.12 16.30 8.81
C ARG A 362 -46.18 17.41 9.86
N ALA A 363 -47.33 18.08 9.89
CA ALA A 363 -47.69 19.15 10.79
C ALA A 363 -47.89 18.66 12.23
N SER A 364 -47.58 19.53 13.20
CA SER A 364 -48.16 19.51 14.53
C SER A 364 -48.49 20.94 14.98
N SER A 365 -49.74 21.13 15.37
CA SER A 365 -50.45 22.36 15.69
C SER A 365 -50.06 22.97 17.04
N THR A 366 -49.96 24.30 17.07
CA THR A 366 -50.05 25.15 18.28
C THR A 366 -51.50 25.30 18.76
N PRO A 367 -51.69 25.76 20.01
CA PRO A 367 -52.38 27.04 20.16
C PRO A 367 -51.74 28.02 21.18
N SER A 368 -51.81 29.32 20.80
CA SER A 368 -52.07 30.57 21.57
C SER A 368 -51.94 30.54 23.11
N SER A 369 -51.29 31.48 23.81
CA SER A 369 -51.54 32.95 23.84
C SER A 369 -50.41 33.75 24.53
N ALA A 370 -50.32 35.06 24.20
CA ALA A 370 -49.45 36.12 24.77
C ALA A 370 -50.12 36.81 26.01
N PRO A 371 -49.57 37.85 26.71
CA PRO A 371 -48.46 38.75 26.30
C PRO A 371 -47.50 39.33 27.38
N ASP A 372 -46.51 40.07 26.85
CA ASP A 372 -45.88 41.32 27.32
C ASP A 372 -44.78 41.35 28.40
N ALA A 373 -43.59 41.87 28.02
CA ALA A 373 -43.05 43.17 28.47
C ALA A 373 -41.54 43.35 28.14
N GLY A 374 -41.23 44.40 27.38
CA GLY A 374 -40.22 45.40 27.79
C GLY A 374 -38.76 45.35 27.27
N ALA A 375 -38.47 46.26 26.31
CA ALA A 375 -37.25 47.09 26.12
C ALA A 375 -35.86 46.42 25.93
N GLY A 376 -34.94 46.89 25.08
CA GLY A 376 -34.84 48.07 24.22
C GLY A 376 -33.38 48.25 23.72
N ALA A 377 -33.26 48.62 22.44
CA ALA A 377 -32.22 49.43 21.78
C ALA A 377 -30.71 49.02 21.77
N GLY A 378 -30.15 48.99 20.55
CA GLY A 378 -28.72 49.23 20.28
C GLY A 378 -28.24 48.67 18.94
N GLY A 379 -28.33 49.45 17.85
CA GLY A 379 -27.85 49.08 16.51
C GLY A 379 -26.54 49.78 16.08
N GLY A 380 -25.94 49.26 15.00
CA GLY A 380 -24.82 49.82 14.22
C GLY A 380 -23.70 48.79 13.97
N SER A 381 -23.70 48.04 12.86
CA SER A 381 -22.97 48.29 11.57
C SER A 381 -21.44 48.19 11.71
N ASP A 382 -20.63 47.54 10.88
CA ASP A 382 -20.73 46.76 9.64
C ASP A 382 -19.33 46.11 9.41
N SER A 383 -19.23 45.20 8.46
CA SER A 383 -18.06 44.72 7.71
C SER A 383 -17.36 43.42 8.13
N GLY A 384 -17.39 42.45 7.20
CA GLY A 384 -16.16 41.77 6.78
C GLY A 384 -16.08 40.25 6.94
N SER A 385 -16.63 39.53 5.96
CA SER A 385 -16.01 38.36 5.29
C SER A 385 -15.38 37.24 6.15
N GLY A 386 -16.01 36.06 6.11
CA GLY A 386 -15.34 34.80 6.39
C GLY A 386 -16.30 33.63 6.24
N SER A 387 -16.41 33.08 5.04
CA SER A 387 -17.19 31.89 4.72
C SER A 387 -16.92 30.76 5.72
N GLY A 388 -17.91 30.45 6.54
CA GLY A 388 -17.86 29.36 7.50
C GLY A 388 -17.57 28.03 6.79
N ALA A 389 -16.42 27.45 7.13
CA ALA A 389 -16.19 26.04 6.89
C ALA A 389 -17.28 25.29 7.66
N ALA A 390 -18.17 24.62 6.92
CA ALA A 390 -19.17 23.75 7.49
C ALA A 390 -18.48 22.72 8.39
N ASP A 391 -18.92 22.66 9.64
CA ASP A 391 -18.44 21.76 10.69
C ASP A 391 -18.74 20.30 10.28
N ASP A 392 -17.80 19.69 9.54
CA ASP A 392 -17.93 18.35 8.92
C ASP A 392 -17.59 17.19 9.86
N CYS A 393 -17.39 17.47 11.15
CA CYS A 393 -17.13 16.48 12.18
C CYS A 393 -18.42 15.71 12.53
N SER A 394 -18.75 14.74 11.67
CA SER A 394 -20.00 13.94 11.64
C SER A 394 -20.28 13.07 12.87
N GLY A 395 -19.44 13.13 13.92
CA GLY A 395 -19.52 12.25 15.10
C GLY A 395 -19.35 10.75 14.79
N THR A 396 -19.18 10.40 13.51
CA THR A 396 -18.97 9.03 13.03
C THR A 396 -17.47 8.73 13.04
N ALA A 397 -17.10 7.55 13.53
CA ALA A 397 -15.72 7.12 13.56
C ALA A 397 -15.21 6.89 12.13
N ASP A 398 -14.18 7.63 11.71
CA ASP A 398 -13.39 7.29 10.53
C ASP A 398 -12.11 6.61 11.04
N GLY A 399 -12.09 5.28 11.02
CA GLY A 399 -10.94 4.51 11.52
C GLY A 399 -11.19 3.02 11.79
N PHE A 400 -10.11 2.24 11.77
CA PHE A 400 -10.05 0.78 11.67
C PHE A 400 -10.41 -0.03 12.93
N ALA A 401 -11.09 0.55 13.93
CA ALA A 401 -11.38 -0.12 15.20
C ALA A 401 -12.66 -0.99 15.20
N SER A 402 -12.97 -1.68 14.09
CA SER A 402 -14.07 -2.66 14.08
C SER A 402 -13.65 -4.00 13.49
N LEU A 403 -13.20 -4.91 14.36
CA LEU A 403 -13.53 -6.31 14.17
C LEU A 403 -15.03 -6.46 14.48
N ASN A 404 -15.80 -7.06 13.59
CA ASN A 404 -17.20 -7.46 13.82
C ASN A 404 -18.18 -6.30 14.18
N GLY A 405 -17.98 -5.08 13.66
CA GLY A 405 -18.89 -3.94 13.90
C GLY A 405 -18.76 -3.24 15.26
N GLY A 406 -17.66 -3.46 15.99
CA GLY A 406 -17.61 -3.27 17.46
C GLY A 406 -17.32 -1.89 18.09
N THR A 407 -17.06 -0.81 17.35
CA THR A 407 -16.81 0.52 17.96
C THR A 407 -17.60 1.61 17.26
N THR A 408 -18.65 2.11 17.91
CA THR A 408 -19.52 3.20 17.48
C THR A 408 -19.27 4.52 18.23
N GLY A 409 -18.44 4.51 19.27
CA GLY A 409 -18.21 5.65 20.14
C GLY A 409 -19.50 6.13 20.79
N GLY A 410 -19.69 7.44 20.82
CA GLY A 410 -20.90 8.11 21.32
C GLY A 410 -22.03 8.21 20.29
N LYS A 411 -21.96 7.51 19.15
CA LYS A 411 -22.97 7.60 18.08
C LYS A 411 -24.39 7.30 18.60
N GLY A 412 -25.31 8.23 18.35
CA GLY A 412 -26.70 8.20 18.84
C GLY A 412 -26.88 8.77 20.25
N GLY A 413 -25.81 9.29 20.85
CA GLY A 413 -25.83 10.05 22.10
C GLY A 413 -25.95 11.57 21.90
N GLU A 414 -25.94 12.30 23.00
CA GLU A 414 -25.96 13.76 23.00
C GLU A 414 -24.69 14.31 22.34
N VAL A 415 -24.85 15.32 21.49
CA VAL A 415 -23.73 16.03 20.85
C VAL A 415 -23.50 17.33 21.62
N VAL A 416 -22.31 17.49 22.18
CA VAL A 416 -21.94 18.65 22.99
C VAL A 416 -20.67 19.28 22.45
N VAL A 417 -20.57 20.61 22.51
CA VAL A 417 -19.33 21.34 22.23
C VAL A 417 -18.72 21.75 23.56
N VAL A 418 -17.43 21.51 23.75
CA VAL A 418 -16.71 21.82 24.98
C VAL A 418 -15.51 22.73 24.68
N GLU A 419 -15.36 23.76 25.51
CA GLU A 419 -14.26 24.74 25.45
C GLU A 419 -13.47 24.78 26.76
N THR A 420 -13.95 24.11 27.80
CA THR A 420 -13.34 24.14 29.14
C THR A 420 -13.00 22.74 29.64
N GLN A 421 -12.00 22.65 30.53
CA GLN A 421 -11.68 21.39 31.21
C GLN A 421 -12.87 20.84 32.01
N ALA A 422 -13.66 21.71 32.64
CA ALA A 422 -14.82 21.31 33.43
C ALA A 422 -15.89 20.62 32.57
N ASP A 423 -16.18 21.17 31.39
CA ASP A 423 -17.16 20.58 30.47
C ASP A 423 -16.64 19.27 29.86
N LEU A 424 -15.36 19.23 29.48
CA LEU A 424 -14.71 18.01 29.00
C LEU A 424 -14.80 16.89 30.05
N GLU A 425 -14.47 17.18 31.32
CA GLU A 425 -14.55 16.19 32.41
C GLU A 425 -15.99 15.76 32.69
N LYS A 426 -16.94 16.71 32.68
CA LYS A 426 -18.37 16.44 32.87
C LYS A 426 -18.88 15.43 31.84
N TYR A 427 -18.66 15.69 30.56
CA TYR A 427 -19.23 14.86 29.49
C TYR A 427 -18.41 13.61 29.20
N ALA A 428 -17.07 13.66 29.34
CA ALA A 428 -16.23 12.47 29.18
C ALA A 428 -16.48 11.45 30.30
N GLY A 429 -16.71 11.91 31.53
CA GLY A 429 -17.03 11.08 32.69
C GLY A 429 -18.50 10.66 32.79
N ALA A 430 -19.40 11.24 32.01
CA ALA A 430 -20.83 10.96 32.09
C ALA A 430 -21.17 9.50 31.70
N SER A 431 -22.22 8.95 32.32
CA SER A 431 -22.82 7.70 31.87
C SER A 431 -23.55 7.91 30.54
N GLY A 432 -23.66 6.85 29.73
CA GLY A 432 -24.34 6.91 28.43
C GLY A 432 -23.52 7.55 27.32
N LYS A 433 -24.13 7.62 26.14
CA LYS A 433 -23.45 7.97 24.88
C LYS A 433 -23.28 9.49 24.74
N HIS A 434 -22.09 9.96 24.40
CA HIS A 434 -21.84 11.37 24.07
C HIS A 434 -20.87 11.53 22.90
N VAL A 435 -21.19 12.45 21.99
CA VAL A 435 -20.26 13.00 20.99
C VAL A 435 -19.79 14.36 21.51
N ILE A 436 -18.55 14.41 21.99
CA ILE A 436 -17.92 15.55 22.61
C ILE A 436 -17.04 16.22 21.56
N LYS A 437 -17.46 17.38 21.09
CA LYS A 437 -16.72 18.21 20.14
C LYS A 437 -15.83 19.20 20.89
N VAL A 438 -14.51 19.05 20.80
CA VAL A 438 -13.53 19.93 21.45
C VAL A 438 -13.27 21.14 20.56
N SER A 439 -13.60 22.33 21.02
CA SER A 439 -13.36 23.59 20.32
C SER A 439 -12.11 24.28 20.90
N GLY A 440 -11.07 24.42 20.07
CA GLY A 440 -9.82 25.06 20.48
C GLY A 440 -8.97 24.26 21.47
N LYS A 441 -8.11 24.97 22.20
CA LYS A 441 -7.14 24.41 23.14
C LYS A 441 -7.70 24.37 24.56
N ILE A 442 -7.75 23.19 25.17
CA ILE A 442 -8.12 22.98 26.57
C ILE A 442 -6.87 22.61 27.37
N THR A 443 -6.40 23.51 28.24
CA THR A 443 -5.28 23.24 29.16
C THR A 443 -5.76 22.52 30.41
N ILE A 444 -5.21 21.33 30.67
CA ILE A 444 -5.57 20.49 31.80
C ILE A 444 -4.72 20.85 33.04
N THR A 445 -5.41 21.14 34.14
CA THR A 445 -4.79 21.48 35.43
C THR A 445 -5.17 20.46 36.51
N PRO A 446 -4.21 19.99 37.34
CA PRO A 446 -2.77 20.23 37.23
C PRO A 446 -2.13 19.53 36.02
N LYS A 447 -0.95 19.99 35.59
CA LYS A 447 -0.17 19.35 34.52
C LYS A 447 0.04 17.87 34.83
N GLY A 448 -0.22 17.02 33.85
CA GLY A 448 -0.16 15.56 33.96
C GLY A 448 -1.45 14.90 34.44
N LYS A 449 -2.50 15.65 34.78
CA LYS A 449 -3.82 15.06 35.09
C LYS A 449 -4.39 14.37 33.84
N GLU A 450 -4.94 13.18 34.05
CA GLU A 450 -5.67 12.46 33.02
C GLU A 450 -7.19 12.64 33.20
N VAL A 451 -7.88 13.10 32.15
CA VAL A 451 -9.35 13.18 32.10
C VAL A 451 -9.91 11.77 32.04
N LYS A 452 -10.75 11.40 33.01
CA LYS A 452 -11.44 10.11 33.00
C LYS A 452 -12.47 10.07 31.88
N VAL A 453 -12.39 9.06 31.02
CA VAL A 453 -13.33 8.86 29.93
C VAL A 453 -14.10 7.58 30.19
N SER A 454 -15.42 7.65 30.31
CA SER A 454 -16.27 6.46 30.44
C SER A 454 -16.54 5.82 29.07
N SER A 455 -17.12 4.61 29.06
CA SER A 455 -17.49 3.92 27.83
C SER A 455 -18.48 4.71 26.96
N ASP A 456 -18.55 4.36 25.67
CA ASP A 456 -19.48 4.93 24.69
C ASP A 456 -19.29 6.44 24.42
N LYS A 457 -18.05 6.85 24.14
CA LYS A 457 -17.69 8.26 23.88
C LYS A 457 -17.10 8.44 22.50
N THR A 458 -17.42 9.54 21.85
CA THR A 458 -16.65 10.08 20.73
C THR A 458 -16.11 11.42 21.17
N ILE A 459 -14.80 11.59 21.25
CA ILE A 459 -14.15 12.86 21.55
C ILE A 459 -13.45 13.31 20.26
N VAL A 460 -13.96 14.39 19.67
CA VAL A 460 -13.56 14.85 18.33
C VAL A 460 -13.25 16.33 18.33
N GLY A 461 -12.15 16.75 17.71
CA GLY A 461 -11.78 18.16 17.65
C GLY A 461 -12.46 18.90 16.52
N ILE A 462 -12.85 20.14 16.75
CA ILE A 462 -13.35 21.07 15.74
C ILE A 462 -12.16 21.81 15.13
N GLY A 463 -11.98 21.66 13.82
CA GLY A 463 -10.91 22.33 13.07
C GLY A 463 -9.50 21.82 13.43
N ALA A 464 -8.48 22.55 12.99
CA ALA A 464 -7.07 22.17 13.14
C ALA A 464 -6.45 22.56 14.50
N THR A 465 -7.16 23.35 15.31
CA THR A 465 -6.65 23.94 16.57
C THR A 465 -7.14 23.21 17.82
N ALA A 466 -7.87 22.10 17.67
CA ALA A 466 -8.36 21.32 18.79
C ALA A 466 -7.20 20.58 19.49
N GLU A 467 -6.95 20.94 20.74
CA GLU A 467 -5.81 20.43 21.53
C GLU A 467 -6.20 20.20 22.98
N ILE A 468 -5.73 19.08 23.55
CA ILE A 468 -5.68 18.85 25.00
C ILE A 468 -4.24 19.05 25.44
N ASP A 469 -3.99 20.09 26.21
CA ASP A 469 -2.65 20.54 26.60
C ASP A 469 -2.35 20.20 28.05
N GLN A 470 -1.10 19.87 28.36
CA GLN A 470 -0.63 19.54 29.71
C GLN A 470 -1.35 18.36 30.37
N GLY A 471 -2.06 17.51 29.62
CA GLY A 471 -2.82 16.39 30.18
C GLY A 471 -3.09 15.28 29.18
N GLY A 472 -3.81 14.27 29.63
CA GLY A 472 -4.15 13.08 28.83
C GLY A 472 -5.55 12.56 29.11
N PHE A 473 -5.83 11.36 28.60
CA PHE A 473 -7.10 10.66 28.85
C PHE A 473 -6.85 9.33 29.54
N ASN A 474 -7.64 9.02 30.57
CA ASN A 474 -7.61 7.75 31.26
C ASN A 474 -8.79 6.86 30.84
N LEU A 475 -8.49 5.68 30.29
CA LEU A 475 -9.46 4.73 29.74
C LEU A 475 -9.45 3.36 30.44
N GLN A 476 -9.09 3.30 31.72
CA GLN A 476 -9.02 2.03 32.44
C GLN A 476 -10.36 1.28 32.46
N ASN A 477 -10.37 0.07 31.88
CA ASN A 477 -11.53 -0.84 31.76
C ASN A 477 -12.73 -0.25 30.99
N GLN A 478 -12.47 0.60 29.98
CA GLN A 478 -13.51 1.22 29.15
C GLN A 478 -13.55 0.62 27.76
N ARG A 479 -14.73 0.68 27.14
CA ARG A 479 -14.98 0.14 25.79
C ARG A 479 -15.74 1.15 24.94
N ASN A 480 -15.68 0.95 23.64
CA ASN A 480 -16.45 1.75 22.69
C ASN A 480 -16.13 3.27 22.79
N VAL A 481 -14.85 3.64 22.79
CA VAL A 481 -14.40 5.05 22.83
C VAL A 481 -13.65 5.39 21.56
N VAL A 482 -13.92 6.57 21.00
CA VAL A 482 -13.33 7.10 19.77
C VAL A 482 -12.66 8.43 20.07
N PHE A 483 -11.40 8.59 19.69
CA PHE A 483 -10.70 9.88 19.63
C PHE A 483 -10.42 10.24 18.17
N ARG A 484 -10.68 11.48 17.78
CA ARG A 484 -10.50 11.92 16.40
C ARG A 484 -10.13 13.38 16.32
N ASN A 485 -9.21 13.74 15.42
CA ASN A 485 -8.91 15.14 15.08
C ASN A 485 -8.56 16.02 16.31
N ILE A 486 -7.85 15.48 17.29
CA ILE A 486 -7.40 16.20 18.50
C ILE A 486 -5.91 15.99 18.66
N ARG A 487 -5.17 17.09 18.86
CA ARG A 487 -3.77 17.04 19.29
C ARG A 487 -3.70 16.80 20.79
N ILE A 488 -2.79 15.94 21.23
CA ILE A 488 -2.40 15.85 22.64
C ILE A 488 -1.06 16.58 22.78
N GLY A 489 -1.07 17.69 23.51
CA GLY A 489 0.09 18.53 23.79
C GLY A 489 0.95 17.99 24.94
N GLU A 490 2.10 18.62 25.18
CA GLU A 490 3.11 18.22 26.18
C GLU A 490 2.84 18.68 27.62
#